data_AF-A0A969IA99-F1
#
_entry.id   AF-A0A969IA99-F1
#
_cell.length_a   1.000
_cell.length_b   1.000
_cell.length_c   1.000
_cell.angle_alpha   90.00
_cell.angle_beta   90.00
_cell.angle_gamma   90.00
#
_symmetry.space_group_name_H-M   'P 1'
#
loop_
_entity.id
_entity.type
_entity.pdbx_description
1 polymer ?
#
loop_
_entity_poly.entity_id
_entity_poly.type
_entity_poly.pdbx_seq_one_letter_code
_entity_poly.pdbx_strand_id
1 'polypeptide(L)'
;MSIDTGLSRSRPDGMFERKVRLSRAALQFEKLWPRLWALIGLALLFIAVSLAGIWPHLGEVTHKLLLAAFAAAALGVLAWIARTPGASRDEALRRIELRSAVPHRPASSYEDSFSSSAAGDPATAALWTAHKSRLEALLAKLRVGAPTPRTDRADPIALRALLLIGVSVLTVIVGDSAADRLRAAFRFGGTIGVDMRFDAWVTPPAYTGRAPIMLADGARQVGASEAGTEDQRFEVPERSVLVVRASGAGASRLVLEVTPDGQETERIEAKSQQEAAQGSSQQSSETAEARFELRATSTVSVTGISGAKPWHFKVIPDNPPRIALAKDPERMPRGALKLTYKMEDDYGVVSAEGRITRAPPRAEDPSKAWARPEARKGPRPPLERPPVLTLRLPRASAKQAESSSYHELSGHPWAGVRVRLTLSARDQAGQVGKS
;
A
#
# COMPACT_ATOMS: atom_id res chain seq x y z
N MET A 1 25.91 -0.98 74.13
CA MET A 1 24.53 -0.47 74.27
C MET A 1 24.52 0.96 73.75
N SER A 2 24.59 1.10 72.41
CA SER A 2 24.60 2.43 71.77
C SER A 2 23.16 2.87 71.62
N ILE A 3 22.83 3.94 72.35
CA ILE A 3 21.51 4.51 72.44
C ILE A 3 21.19 5.19 71.10
N ASP A 4 20.26 4.57 70.36
CA ASP A 4 19.46 5.21 69.32
C ASP A 4 18.79 6.45 69.95
N THR A 5 19.36 7.63 69.71
CA THR A 5 18.72 8.90 70.03
C THR A 5 17.98 9.38 68.79
N GLY A 6 16.80 8.79 68.58
CA GLY A 6 15.77 9.34 67.71
C GLY A 6 15.25 10.66 68.27
N LEU A 7 15.98 11.75 68.07
CA LEU A 7 15.44 13.10 68.24
C LEU A 7 14.56 13.42 67.02
N SER A 8 13.26 13.54 67.28
CA SER A 8 12.25 13.87 66.29
C SER A 8 12.63 15.12 65.49
N ARG A 9 13.00 14.95 64.21
CA ARG A 9 13.14 16.08 63.26
C ARG A 9 11.80 16.79 63.19
N SER A 10 11.80 18.04 63.63
CA SER A 10 10.59 18.81 63.86
C SER A 10 9.97 19.26 62.53
N ARG A 11 8.64 19.44 62.49
CA ARG A 11 7.86 19.93 61.32
C ARG A 11 8.50 21.10 60.52
N PRO A 12 9.17 22.10 61.13
CA PRO A 12 9.85 23.18 60.36
C PRO A 12 10.98 22.69 59.43
N ASP A 13 11.72 21.65 59.80
CA ASP A 13 12.84 21.12 58.99
C ASP A 13 12.35 20.54 57.67
N GLY A 14 11.22 19.82 57.71
CA GLY A 14 10.60 19.23 56.52
C GLY A 14 10.03 20.28 55.55
N MET A 15 9.54 21.41 56.05
CA MET A 15 9.07 22.52 55.22
C MET A 15 10.22 23.24 54.54
N PHE A 16 11.33 23.46 55.25
CA PHE A 16 12.54 24.04 54.67
C PHE A 16 13.14 23.14 53.59
N GLU A 17 13.31 21.84 53.86
CA GLU A 17 13.80 20.87 52.88
C GLU A 17 12.88 20.76 51.65
N ARG A 18 11.56 20.90 51.82
CA ARG A 18 10.63 21.00 50.69
C ARG A 18 10.88 22.26 49.85
N LYS A 19 11.12 23.42 50.49
CA LYS A 19 11.46 24.67 49.79
C LYS A 19 12.79 24.55 49.04
N VAL A 20 13.81 23.93 49.63
CA VAL A 20 15.11 23.69 49.00
C VAL A 20 14.98 22.77 47.79
N ARG A 21 14.22 21.66 47.91
CA ARG A 21 13.94 20.77 46.76
C ARG A 21 13.18 21.46 45.63
N LEU A 22 12.18 22.29 45.96
CA LEU A 22 11.45 23.06 44.94
C LEU A 22 12.34 24.11 44.27
N SER A 23 13.23 24.77 45.02
CA SER A 23 14.21 25.71 44.45
C SER A 23 15.22 25.00 43.54
N ARG A 24 15.71 23.82 43.95
CA ARG A 24 16.59 22.98 43.15
C ARG A 24 15.90 22.51 41.86
N ALA A 25 14.64 22.08 41.94
CA ALA A 25 13.84 21.69 40.79
C ALA A 25 13.61 22.88 39.83
N ALA A 26 13.32 24.07 40.37
CA ALA A 26 13.17 25.28 39.57
C ALA A 26 14.47 25.68 38.85
N LEU A 27 15.63 25.57 39.52
CA LEU A 27 16.95 25.80 38.90
C LEU A 27 17.29 24.76 37.84
N GLN A 28 16.99 23.50 38.12
CA GLN A 28 17.19 22.42 37.15
C GLN A 28 16.33 22.66 35.90
N PHE A 29 15.07 23.05 36.08
CA PHE A 29 14.16 23.43 35.00
C PHE A 29 14.70 24.62 34.21
N GLU A 30 15.15 25.70 34.86
CA GLU A 30 15.76 26.85 34.18
C GLU A 30 17.02 26.51 33.38
N LYS A 31 17.84 25.58 33.88
CA LYS A 31 19.05 25.09 33.19
C LYS A 31 18.69 24.17 32.01
N LEU A 32 17.67 23.33 32.15
CA LEU A 32 17.28 22.36 31.13
C LEU A 32 16.40 22.97 30.04
N TRP A 33 15.57 23.97 30.36
CA TRP A 33 14.57 24.51 29.46
C TRP A 33 15.13 25.07 28.14
N PRO A 34 16.19 25.92 28.13
CA PRO A 34 16.79 26.37 26.88
C PRO A 34 17.39 25.22 26.05
N ARG A 35 17.92 24.18 26.71
CA ARG A 35 18.50 23.01 26.03
C ARG A 35 17.43 22.11 25.42
N LEU A 36 16.32 21.94 26.14
CA LEU A 36 15.14 21.23 25.63
C LEU A 36 14.58 21.94 24.41
N TRP A 37 14.57 23.28 24.41
CA TRP A 37 14.20 24.07 23.24
C TRP A 37 15.15 23.87 22.05
N ALA A 38 16.44 23.64 22.26
CA ALA A 38 17.35 23.30 21.16
C ALA A 38 16.95 21.96 20.50
N LEU A 39 16.53 20.97 21.29
CA LEU A 39 16.04 19.69 20.77
C LEU A 39 14.69 19.85 20.05
N ILE A 40 13.76 20.62 20.64
CA ILE A 40 12.46 20.94 20.01
C ILE A 40 12.67 21.72 18.72
N GLY A 41 13.59 22.70 18.70
CA GLY A 41 13.92 23.48 17.52
C GLY A 41 14.51 22.62 16.40
N LEU A 42 15.41 21.69 16.74
CA LEU A 42 15.94 20.72 15.78
C LEU A 42 14.83 19.82 15.21
N ALA A 43 13.91 19.35 16.07
CA ALA A 43 12.76 18.56 15.63
C ALA A 43 11.82 19.38 14.73
N LEU A 44 11.52 20.63 15.08
CA LEU A 44 10.71 21.53 14.26
C LEU A 44 11.38 21.85 12.92
N LEU A 45 12.70 22.03 12.90
CA LEU A 45 13.46 22.22 11.66
C LEU A 45 13.38 20.98 10.77
N PHE A 46 13.55 19.78 11.34
CA PHE A 46 13.39 18.52 10.61
C PHE A 46 11.97 18.37 10.03
N ILE A 47 10.94 18.71 10.82
CA ILE A 47 9.54 18.71 10.37
C ILE A 47 9.36 19.73 9.23
N ALA A 48 9.89 20.95 9.36
CA ALA A 48 9.80 21.98 8.34
C ALA A 48 10.46 21.55 7.02
N VAL A 49 11.68 20.99 7.07
CA VAL A 49 12.39 20.42 5.90
C VAL A 49 11.59 19.28 5.26
N SER A 50 10.96 18.45 6.10
CA SER A 50 10.13 17.34 5.61
C SER A 50 8.85 17.83 4.93
N LEU A 51 8.13 18.77 5.55
CA LEU A 51 6.92 19.37 4.98
C LEU A 51 7.22 20.17 3.70
N ALA A 52 8.37 20.83 3.62
CA ALA A 52 8.85 21.49 2.41
C ALA A 52 9.02 20.51 1.24
N GLY A 53 9.16 19.20 1.50
CA GLY A 53 9.23 18.18 0.47
C GLY A 53 10.61 18.09 -0.20
N ILE A 54 11.68 18.39 0.54
CA ILE A 54 13.05 18.40 0.01
C ILE A 54 13.57 16.98 -0.25
N TRP A 55 13.14 15.98 0.53
CA TRP A 55 13.67 14.61 0.48
C TRP A 55 13.65 13.94 -0.91
N PRO A 56 12.54 13.96 -1.69
CA PRO A 56 12.49 13.31 -3.00
C PRO A 56 13.39 13.96 -4.05
N HIS A 57 13.88 15.17 -3.80
CA HIS A 57 14.70 15.94 -4.75
C HIS A 57 16.20 15.69 -4.51
N LEU A 58 16.56 15.02 -3.41
CA LEU A 58 17.93 14.71 -3.05
C LEU A 58 18.34 13.36 -3.66
N GLY A 59 19.56 13.29 -4.19
CA GLY A 59 20.17 12.01 -4.54
C GLY A 59 20.34 11.12 -3.31
N GLU A 60 20.40 9.81 -3.49
CA GLU A 60 20.39 8.82 -2.41
C GLU A 60 21.50 9.06 -1.36
N VAL A 61 22.71 9.42 -1.81
CA VAL A 61 23.83 9.71 -0.92
C VAL A 61 23.55 10.99 -0.11
N THR A 62 23.09 12.05 -0.76
CA THR A 62 22.79 13.33 -0.10
C THR A 62 21.65 13.20 0.89
N HIS A 63 20.61 12.41 0.57
CA HIS A 63 19.52 12.10 1.49
C HIS A 63 20.07 11.43 2.75
N LYS A 64 20.83 10.34 2.61
CA LYS A 64 21.39 9.61 3.76
C LYS A 64 22.31 10.50 4.60
N LEU A 65 23.15 11.32 3.97
CA LEU A 65 24.03 12.26 4.67
C LEU A 65 23.23 13.32 5.45
N LEU A 66 22.20 13.90 4.86
CA LEU A 66 21.37 14.89 5.53
C LEU A 66 20.61 14.29 6.73
N LEU A 67 20.04 13.10 6.56
CA LEU A 67 19.37 12.39 7.65
C LEU A 67 20.35 12.02 8.78
N ALA A 68 21.54 11.54 8.42
CA ALA A 68 22.61 11.26 9.38
C ALA A 68 23.06 12.52 10.12
N ALA A 69 23.12 13.68 9.46
CA ALA A 69 23.45 14.95 10.09
C ALA A 69 22.39 15.37 11.13
N PHE A 70 21.10 15.21 10.83
CA PHE A 70 20.03 15.46 11.80
C PHE A 70 20.11 14.50 13.00
N ALA A 71 20.37 13.21 12.76
CA ALA A 71 20.54 12.22 13.82
C ALA A 71 21.76 12.53 14.72
N ALA A 72 22.90 12.88 14.11
CA ALA A 72 24.11 13.26 14.83
C ALA A 72 23.90 14.55 15.66
N ALA A 73 23.21 15.54 15.11
CA ALA A 73 22.84 16.76 15.83
C ALA A 73 21.93 16.46 17.04
N ALA A 74 20.94 15.58 16.86
CA ALA A 74 20.05 15.17 17.95
C ALA A 74 20.82 14.47 19.08
N LEU A 75 21.71 13.54 18.74
CA LEU A 75 22.59 12.88 19.71
C LEU A 75 23.53 13.87 20.41
N GLY A 76 24.06 14.86 19.68
CA GLY A 76 24.89 15.92 20.24
C GLY A 76 24.14 16.77 21.27
N VAL A 77 22.90 17.17 20.97
CA VAL A 77 22.03 17.92 21.90
C VAL A 77 21.65 17.07 23.10
N LEU A 78 21.33 15.78 22.91
CA LEU A 78 21.03 14.86 24.01
C LEU A 78 22.25 14.67 24.92
N ALA A 79 23.45 14.50 24.36
CA ALA A 79 24.68 14.44 25.14
C ALA A 79 24.95 15.74 25.90
N TRP A 80 24.66 16.91 25.30
CA TRP A 80 24.78 18.20 25.97
C TRP A 80 23.78 18.37 27.13
N ILE A 81 22.54 17.88 26.96
CA ILE A 81 21.54 17.81 28.02
C ILE A 81 22.02 16.88 29.14
N ALA A 82 22.49 15.68 28.80
CA ALA A 82 22.95 14.68 29.77
C ALA A 82 24.20 15.12 30.55
N ARG A 83 25.10 15.87 29.92
CA ARG A 83 26.30 16.44 30.55
C ARG A 83 26.01 17.66 31.44
N THR A 84 24.76 18.11 31.52
CA THR A 84 24.41 19.26 32.35
C THR A 84 24.51 18.89 33.83
N PRO A 85 25.41 19.53 34.61
CA PRO A 85 25.52 19.25 36.03
C PRO A 85 24.21 19.61 36.73
N GLY A 86 23.79 18.74 37.66
CA GLY A 86 22.62 18.98 38.50
C GLY A 86 22.80 20.25 39.35
N ALA A 87 21.70 20.97 39.60
CA ALA A 87 21.70 22.11 40.50
C ALA A 87 22.16 21.67 41.89
N SER A 88 23.15 22.37 42.46
CA SER A 88 23.68 22.06 43.79
C SER A 88 22.73 22.57 44.88
N ARG A 89 22.88 22.04 46.10
CA ARG A 89 22.10 22.50 47.26
C ARG A 89 22.42 23.97 47.57
N ASP A 90 23.69 24.36 47.49
CA ASP A 90 24.15 25.73 47.70
C ASP A 90 23.56 26.73 46.70
N GLU A 91 23.47 26.35 45.42
CA GLU A 91 22.81 27.17 44.40
C GLU A 91 21.32 27.38 44.72
N ALA A 92 20.64 26.32 45.20
CA ALA A 92 19.23 26.37 45.57
C ALA A 92 18.99 27.25 46.81
N LEU A 93 19.86 27.19 47.81
CA LEU A 93 19.83 28.04 49.00
C LEU A 93 20.07 29.51 48.63
N ARG A 94 21.14 29.78 47.87
CA ARG A 94 21.48 31.12 47.39
C ARG A 94 20.35 31.74 46.57
N ARG A 95 19.64 30.94 45.76
CA ARG A 95 18.46 31.41 45.02
C ARG A 95 17.33 31.85 45.95
N ILE A 96 17.01 31.05 46.97
CA ILE A 96 15.93 31.36 47.92
C ILE A 96 16.25 32.67 48.65
N GLU A 97 17.50 32.88 49.05
CA GLU A 97 17.94 34.11 49.73
C GLU A 97 17.83 35.35 48.83
N LEU A 98 18.35 35.27 47.60
CA LEU A 98 18.28 36.36 46.62
C LEU A 98 16.84 36.75 46.28
N ARG A 99 15.92 35.77 46.23
CA ARG A 99 14.51 36.00 45.91
C ARG A 99 13.68 36.48 47.11
N SER A 100 14.10 36.14 48.32
CA SER A 100 13.37 36.48 49.55
C SER A 100 13.76 37.85 50.12
N ALA A 101 14.81 38.49 49.60
CA ALA A 101 15.31 39.80 50.03
C ALA A 101 15.54 39.90 51.56
N VAL A 102 15.93 38.80 52.19
CA VAL A 102 16.17 38.74 53.64
C VAL A 102 17.61 39.18 53.93
N PRO A 103 17.85 40.04 54.95
CA PRO A 103 19.19 40.44 55.36
C PRO A 103 20.06 39.23 55.78
N HIS A 104 21.37 39.33 55.54
CA HIS A 104 22.40 38.47 56.16
C HIS A 104 22.36 36.94 55.90
N ARG A 105 21.75 36.48 54.79
CA ARG A 105 21.86 35.07 54.31
C ARG A 105 21.50 33.99 55.35
N PRO A 106 20.26 33.99 55.86
CA PRO A 106 19.85 33.12 56.95
C PRO A 106 19.73 31.64 56.57
N ALA A 107 19.68 31.28 55.28
CA ALA A 107 19.55 29.89 54.86
C ALA A 107 20.91 29.19 54.84
N SER A 108 21.97 29.88 54.43
CA SER A 108 23.35 29.39 54.57
C SER A 108 23.79 29.30 56.04
N SER A 109 23.53 30.33 56.85
CA SER A 109 23.91 30.33 58.28
C SER A 109 23.17 29.31 59.14
N TYR A 110 22.01 28.81 58.68
CA TYR A 110 21.30 27.73 59.37
C TYR A 110 21.98 26.36 59.19
N GLU A 111 22.76 26.19 58.12
CA GLU A 111 23.50 24.94 57.85
C GLU A 111 24.87 24.90 58.51
N ASP A 112 25.35 26.04 59.03
CA ASP A 112 26.59 26.09 59.80
C ASP A 112 26.45 25.28 61.09
N SER A 113 27.36 24.32 61.27
CA SER A 113 27.44 23.53 62.49
C SER A 113 28.32 24.22 63.52
N PHE A 114 27.89 24.19 64.77
CA PHE A 114 28.68 24.68 65.89
C PHE A 114 29.92 23.79 66.04
N SER A 115 31.12 24.38 66.00
CA SER A 115 32.37 23.63 66.14
C SER A 115 32.46 22.97 67.52
N SER A 116 32.75 21.67 67.55
CA SER A 116 32.79 20.83 68.75
C SER A 116 33.74 21.33 69.85
N SER A 117 34.71 22.17 69.51
CA SER A 117 35.67 22.82 70.41
C SER A 117 35.05 23.86 71.36
N ALA A 118 33.83 24.35 71.09
CA ALA A 118 33.13 25.31 71.93
C ALA A 118 31.95 24.69 72.73
N ALA A 119 31.78 23.37 72.67
CA ALA A 119 30.64 22.65 73.27
C ALA A 119 30.72 22.52 74.81
N GLY A 120 31.84 22.93 75.42
CA GLY A 120 32.05 22.85 76.88
C GLY A 120 31.51 24.03 77.68
N ASP A 121 31.11 25.14 77.05
CA ASP A 121 30.66 26.35 77.74
C ASP A 121 29.12 26.53 77.67
N PRO A 122 28.39 26.47 78.80
CA PRO A 122 26.93 26.61 78.83
C PRO A 122 26.45 28.00 78.38
N ALA A 123 27.26 29.06 78.55
CA ALA A 123 26.88 30.41 78.11
C ALA A 123 26.88 30.52 76.57
N THR A 124 27.90 29.97 75.92
CA THR A 124 28.00 29.92 74.45
C THR A 124 26.89 29.05 73.83
N ALA A 125 26.52 27.94 74.48
CA ALA A 125 25.39 27.10 74.04
C ALA A 125 24.03 27.85 74.11
N ALA A 126 23.81 28.67 75.14
CA ALA A 126 22.60 29.49 75.25
C ALA A 126 22.53 30.57 74.15
N LEU A 127 23.66 31.17 73.76
CA LEU A 127 23.72 32.12 72.65
C LEU A 127 23.44 31.46 71.29
N TRP A 128 23.94 30.24 71.07
CA TRP A 128 23.69 29.47 69.85
C TRP A 128 22.20 29.10 69.69
N THR A 129 21.55 28.67 70.77
CA THR A 129 20.10 28.37 70.73
C THR A 129 19.26 29.63 70.47
N ALA A 130 19.63 30.77 71.07
CA ALA A 130 19.00 32.07 70.80
C ALA A 130 19.28 32.61 69.39
N HIS A 131 20.39 32.23 68.75
CA HIS A 131 20.68 32.53 67.36
C HIS A 131 19.83 31.65 66.43
N LYS A 132 19.73 30.36 66.71
CA LYS A 132 18.93 29.40 65.94
C LYS A 132 17.45 29.76 65.92
N SER A 133 16.87 30.18 67.05
CA SER A 133 15.46 30.62 67.11
C SER A 133 15.20 31.87 66.27
N ARG A 134 16.16 32.82 66.22
CA ARG A 134 16.10 33.99 65.35
C ARG A 134 16.17 33.60 63.86
N LEU A 135 17.02 32.63 63.51
CA LEU A 135 17.11 32.11 62.14
C LEU A 135 15.81 31.42 61.70
N GLU A 136 15.19 30.60 62.56
CA GLU A 136 13.92 29.92 62.25
C GLU A 136 12.79 30.91 61.90
N ALA A 137 12.69 32.03 62.64
CA ALA A 137 11.72 33.09 62.33
C ALA A 137 11.95 33.75 60.96
N LEU A 138 13.20 33.78 60.48
CA LEU A 138 13.58 34.26 59.15
C LEU A 138 13.34 33.20 58.06
N LEU A 139 13.56 31.91 58.36
CA LEU A 139 13.30 30.80 57.44
C LEU A 139 11.81 30.68 57.06
N ALA A 140 10.92 31.00 58.00
CA ALA A 140 9.48 31.04 57.75
C ALA A 140 9.12 32.02 56.62
N LYS A 141 9.85 33.14 56.52
CA LYS A 141 9.63 34.21 55.53
C LYS A 141 10.23 33.92 54.15
N LEU A 142 11.02 32.85 54.00
CA LEU A 142 11.66 32.50 52.72
C LEU A 142 10.63 32.05 51.66
N ARG A 143 10.79 32.58 50.45
CA ARG A 143 9.99 32.26 49.25
C ARG A 143 10.87 31.60 48.19
N VAL A 144 10.39 30.51 47.61
CA VAL A 144 11.11 29.76 46.54
C VAL A 144 11.09 30.52 45.21
N GLY A 145 10.01 31.26 44.94
CA GLY A 145 9.78 31.94 43.66
C GLY A 145 9.47 30.98 42.51
N ALA A 146 8.76 31.47 41.48
CA ALA A 146 8.52 30.70 40.27
C ALA A 146 9.82 30.54 39.43
N PRO A 147 9.93 29.48 38.61
CA PRO A 147 11.01 29.38 37.63
C PRO A 147 10.85 30.48 36.58
N THR A 148 11.95 31.16 36.26
CA THR A 148 12.07 32.17 35.21
C THR A 148 13.03 31.64 34.15
N PRO A 149 12.57 30.78 33.22
CA PRO A 149 13.38 30.30 32.13
C PRO A 149 13.69 31.47 31.19
N ARG A 150 14.88 32.06 31.33
CA ARG A 150 15.35 33.24 30.58
C ARG A 150 15.64 32.89 29.12
N THR A 151 14.60 32.46 28.42
CA THR A 151 14.66 31.97 27.04
C THR A 151 14.93 33.11 26.06
N ASP A 152 14.61 34.34 26.46
CA ASP A 152 14.95 35.60 25.80
C ASP A 152 16.46 35.76 25.54
N ARG A 153 17.30 35.30 26.47
CA ARG A 153 18.76 35.38 26.32
C ARG A 153 19.35 34.32 25.40
N ALA A 154 18.69 33.17 25.31
CA ALA A 154 19.15 32.05 24.50
C ALA A 154 18.67 32.15 23.05
N ASP A 155 17.59 32.90 22.79
CA ASP A 155 16.99 33.07 21.47
C ASP A 155 16.61 34.55 21.21
N PRO A 156 17.59 35.41 20.89
CA PRO A 156 17.36 36.86 20.70
C PRO A 156 16.60 37.18 19.41
N ILE A 157 16.72 36.32 18.38
CA ILE A 157 16.05 36.48 17.07
C ILE A 157 14.72 35.72 16.99
N ALA A 158 14.27 35.10 18.09
CA ALA A 158 13.04 34.34 18.19
C ALA A 158 12.91 33.21 17.14
N LEU A 159 14.00 32.48 16.88
CA LEU A 159 14.01 31.30 16.00
C LEU A 159 12.92 30.29 16.36
N ARG A 160 12.61 30.14 17.66
CA ARG A 160 11.52 29.25 18.11
C ARG A 160 10.16 29.65 17.55
N ALA A 161 9.87 30.95 17.50
CA ALA A 161 8.60 31.47 17.01
C ALA A 161 8.53 31.30 15.50
N LEU A 162 9.63 31.60 14.79
CA LEU A 162 9.74 31.39 13.35
C LEU A 162 9.53 29.92 12.97
N LEU A 163 10.14 28.97 13.70
CA LEU A 163 9.97 27.55 13.44
C LEU A 163 8.54 27.07 13.73
N LEU A 164 7.94 27.49 14.84
CA LEU A 164 6.55 27.14 15.15
C LEU A 164 5.59 27.67 14.09
N ILE A 165 5.68 28.95 13.75
CA ILE A 165 4.84 29.58 12.72
C ILE A 165 5.08 28.90 11.36
N GLY A 166 6.35 28.67 10.99
CA GLY A 166 6.72 28.03 9.74
C GLY A 166 6.14 26.62 9.61
N VAL A 167 6.26 25.80 10.66
CA VAL A 167 5.66 24.45 10.69
C VAL A 167 4.13 24.54 10.62
N SER A 168 3.49 25.44 11.37
CA SER A 168 2.04 25.63 11.31
C SER A 168 1.55 26.00 9.91
N VAL A 169 2.20 26.99 9.28
CA VAL A 169 1.87 27.45 7.93
C VAL A 169 2.10 26.34 6.90
N LEU A 170 3.26 25.66 6.95
CA LEU A 170 3.55 24.55 6.05
C LEU A 170 2.54 23.41 6.20
N THR A 171 2.11 23.11 7.43
CA THR A 171 1.11 22.06 7.67
C THR A 171 -0.24 22.43 7.03
N VAL A 172 -0.65 23.70 7.13
CA VAL A 172 -1.89 24.19 6.49
C VAL A 172 -1.78 24.16 4.96
N ILE A 173 -0.64 24.55 4.39
CA ILE A 173 -0.42 24.54 2.93
C ILE A 173 -0.40 23.11 2.37
N VAL A 174 0.22 22.17 3.10
CA VAL A 174 0.42 20.79 2.65
C VAL A 174 -0.85 19.93 2.84
N GLY A 175 -1.69 20.26 3.82
CA GLY A 175 -2.95 19.58 4.10
C GLY A 175 -2.77 18.08 4.37
N ASP A 176 -3.59 17.25 3.73
CA ASP A 176 -3.62 15.80 3.96
C ASP A 176 -2.33 15.07 3.58
N SER A 177 -1.47 15.69 2.75
CA SER A 177 -0.19 15.09 2.36
C SER A 177 0.92 15.25 3.42
N ALA A 178 0.66 15.93 4.53
CA ALA A 178 1.68 16.24 5.55
C ALA A 178 2.30 14.98 6.16
N ALA A 179 1.47 13.98 6.47
CA ALA A 179 1.92 12.72 7.03
C ALA A 179 2.83 11.95 6.05
N ASP A 180 2.53 12.00 4.75
CA ASP A 180 3.34 11.32 3.73
C ASP A 180 4.66 12.02 3.48
N ARG A 181 4.70 13.36 3.53
CA ARG A 181 5.94 14.14 3.44
C ARG A 181 6.89 13.88 4.62
N LEU A 182 6.35 13.66 5.82
CA LEU A 182 7.12 13.22 6.99
C LEU A 182 7.70 11.81 6.80
N ARG A 183 6.91 10.88 6.26
CA ARG A 183 7.37 9.51 5.97
C ARG A 183 8.42 9.46 4.86
N ALA A 184 8.39 10.41 3.92
CA ALA A 184 9.37 10.49 2.83
C ALA A 184 10.82 10.56 3.31
N ALA A 185 11.07 11.14 4.51
CA ALA A 185 12.41 11.18 5.10
C ALA A 185 13.03 9.80 5.35
N PHE A 186 12.21 8.76 5.53
CA PHE A 186 12.63 7.39 5.85
C PHE A 186 12.47 6.42 4.68
N ARG A 187 12.07 6.91 3.51
CA ARG A 187 11.98 6.09 2.30
C ARG A 187 13.34 6.15 1.60
N PHE A 188 14.03 5.01 1.58
CA PHE A 188 15.33 4.87 0.92
C PHE A 188 15.15 4.09 -0.38
N GLY A 189 15.61 4.67 -1.47
CA GLY A 189 15.41 4.17 -2.83
C GLY A 189 15.06 5.35 -3.73
N GLY A 190 15.76 5.48 -4.86
CA GLY A 190 15.55 6.60 -5.77
C GLY A 190 14.07 6.72 -6.13
N THR A 191 13.43 7.81 -5.67
CA THR A 191 12.08 8.13 -6.06
C THR A 191 12.08 8.37 -7.55
N ILE A 192 11.37 7.49 -8.27
CA ILE A 192 10.95 7.75 -9.63
C ILE A 192 10.24 9.10 -9.60
N GLY A 193 10.61 9.99 -10.52
CA GLY A 193 10.26 11.41 -10.45
C GLY A 193 8.77 11.61 -10.20
N VAL A 194 8.44 12.65 -9.43
CA VAL A 194 7.07 13.11 -9.11
C VAL A 194 6.24 13.40 -10.39
N ASP A 195 6.87 13.38 -11.56
CA ASP A 195 6.31 13.60 -12.88
C ASP A 195 6.11 12.32 -13.72
N MET A 196 6.16 11.13 -13.11
CA MET A 196 5.84 9.89 -13.81
C MET A 196 4.33 9.75 -13.98
N ARG A 197 3.87 9.83 -15.23
CA ARG A 197 2.50 9.50 -15.60
C ARG A 197 2.31 7.98 -15.57
N PHE A 198 1.27 7.53 -14.89
CA PHE A 198 0.94 6.12 -14.75
C PHE A 198 -0.47 5.84 -15.26
N ASP A 199 -0.57 5.06 -16.33
CA ASP A 199 -1.85 4.63 -16.91
C ASP A 199 -1.92 3.10 -16.84
N ALA A 200 -3.02 2.56 -16.32
CA ALA A 200 -3.25 1.12 -16.24
C ALA A 200 -4.68 0.78 -16.65
N TRP A 201 -4.81 -0.21 -17.53
CA TRP A 201 -6.11 -0.64 -18.03
C TRP A 201 -6.14 -2.12 -18.40
N VAL A 202 -7.34 -2.69 -18.35
CA VAL A 202 -7.60 -4.05 -18.82
C VAL A 202 -8.41 -3.99 -20.10
N THR A 203 -7.95 -4.70 -21.12
CA THR A 203 -8.66 -4.83 -22.40
C THR A 203 -9.20 -6.26 -22.52
N PRO A 204 -10.53 -6.45 -22.44
CA PRO A 204 -11.14 -7.75 -22.71
C PRO A 204 -10.90 -8.20 -24.16
N PRO A 205 -10.96 -9.51 -24.45
CA PRO A 205 -10.85 -10.00 -25.82
C PRO A 205 -11.94 -9.41 -26.73
N ALA A 206 -11.59 -9.13 -27.99
CA ALA A 206 -12.49 -8.46 -28.94
C ALA A 206 -13.83 -9.20 -29.15
N TYR A 207 -13.84 -10.53 -29.02
CA TYR A 207 -15.04 -11.34 -29.17
C TYR A 207 -16.08 -11.15 -28.05
N THR A 208 -15.66 -10.60 -26.91
CA THR A 208 -16.56 -10.36 -25.78
C THR A 208 -17.41 -9.10 -25.96
N GLY A 209 -17.00 -8.19 -26.85
CA GLY A 209 -17.65 -6.90 -27.09
C GLY A 209 -17.61 -5.94 -25.88
N ARG A 210 -16.81 -6.23 -24.84
CA ARG A 210 -16.69 -5.40 -23.64
C ARG A 210 -15.69 -4.26 -23.85
N ALA A 211 -16.02 -3.08 -23.32
CA ALA A 211 -15.12 -1.93 -23.34
C ALA A 211 -13.91 -2.12 -22.42
N PRO A 212 -12.76 -1.49 -22.72
CA PRO A 212 -11.60 -1.48 -21.82
C PRO A 212 -11.95 -0.84 -20.46
N ILE A 213 -11.43 -1.41 -19.39
CA ILE A 213 -11.63 -0.93 -18.01
C ILE A 213 -10.37 -0.19 -17.58
N MET A 214 -10.51 1.10 -17.26
CA MET A 214 -9.42 1.90 -16.68
C MET A 214 -9.29 1.59 -15.18
N LEU A 215 -8.08 1.23 -14.76
CA LEU A 215 -7.72 0.97 -13.36
C LEU A 215 -7.04 2.18 -12.73
N ALA A 216 -6.18 2.85 -13.51
CA ALA A 216 -5.52 4.08 -13.13
C ALA A 216 -5.39 4.99 -14.36
N ASP A 217 -5.69 6.26 -14.16
CA ASP A 217 -5.49 7.34 -15.13
C ASP A 217 -4.45 8.29 -14.53
N GLY A 218 -3.37 8.51 -15.26
CA GLY A 218 -2.19 9.26 -14.83
C GLY A 218 -2.45 10.72 -14.53
N ALA A 219 -3.66 11.23 -14.80
CA ALA A 219 -4.12 12.54 -14.34
C ALA A 219 -4.52 12.57 -12.85
N ARG A 220 -4.76 11.42 -12.21
CA ARG A 220 -5.10 11.32 -10.78
C ARG A 220 -3.93 10.71 -10.02
N GLN A 221 -3.45 11.43 -9.00
CA GLN A 221 -2.41 10.95 -8.08
C GLN A 221 -2.72 9.51 -7.67
N VAL A 222 -1.73 8.63 -7.80
CA VAL A 222 -1.81 7.21 -7.41
C VAL A 222 -2.10 7.16 -5.90
N GLY A 223 -3.38 7.04 -5.55
CA GLY A 223 -3.92 7.19 -4.19
C GLY A 223 -5.26 7.93 -4.10
N ALA A 224 -5.61 8.76 -5.10
CA ALA A 224 -6.86 9.52 -5.16
C ALA A 224 -7.92 8.94 -6.12
N SER A 225 -7.53 8.03 -7.01
CA SER A 225 -8.51 7.22 -7.74
C SER A 225 -9.18 6.27 -6.77
N GLU A 226 -10.47 6.08 -6.96
CA GLU A 226 -11.37 5.12 -6.30
C GLU A 226 -10.90 3.66 -6.53
N ALA A 227 -9.65 3.33 -6.21
CA ALA A 227 -9.29 2.00 -5.77
C ALA A 227 -10.00 1.85 -4.43
N GLY A 228 -11.23 1.34 -4.54
CA GLY A 228 -12.17 1.22 -3.45
C GLY A 228 -11.53 0.61 -2.20
N THR A 229 -12.28 0.72 -1.11
CA THR A 229 -12.31 -0.26 -0.04
C THR A 229 -11.82 -1.63 -0.53
N GLU A 230 -11.04 -2.36 0.27
CA GLU A 230 -10.37 -3.66 -0.01
C GLU A 230 -11.21 -4.75 -0.71
N ASP A 231 -12.48 -4.48 -1.01
CA ASP A 231 -13.51 -5.36 -1.53
C ASP A 231 -13.88 -5.15 -3.02
N GLN A 232 -13.30 -4.16 -3.73
CA GLN A 232 -13.58 -4.01 -5.17
C GLN A 232 -12.78 -5.02 -6.00
N ARG A 233 -13.46 -6.12 -6.39
CA ARG A 233 -12.96 -7.14 -7.33
C ARG A 233 -13.40 -6.79 -8.75
N PHE A 234 -12.46 -6.70 -9.68
CA PHE A 234 -12.74 -6.45 -11.09
C PHE A 234 -13.09 -7.77 -11.79
N GLU A 235 -14.30 -7.88 -12.33
CA GLU A 235 -14.73 -9.06 -13.10
C GLU A 235 -14.36 -8.92 -14.58
N VAL A 236 -13.46 -9.76 -15.06
CA VAL A 236 -12.93 -9.71 -16.43
C VAL A 236 -13.03 -11.08 -17.10
N PRO A 237 -13.33 -11.17 -18.41
CA PRO A 237 -13.29 -12.45 -19.13
C PRO A 237 -11.89 -13.07 -19.13
N GLU A 238 -11.81 -14.38 -19.28
CA GLU A 238 -10.55 -15.07 -19.56
C GLU A 238 -9.83 -14.45 -20.76
N ARG A 239 -8.49 -14.45 -20.74
CA ARG A 239 -7.62 -13.89 -21.79
C ARG A 239 -7.71 -12.38 -21.95
N SER A 240 -8.24 -11.68 -20.94
CA SER A 240 -8.15 -10.22 -20.86
C SER A 240 -6.71 -9.78 -20.69
N VAL A 241 -6.29 -8.74 -21.41
CA VAL A 241 -4.91 -8.24 -21.36
C VAL A 241 -4.85 -7.02 -20.45
N LEU A 242 -4.13 -7.15 -19.33
CA LEU A 242 -3.74 -6.03 -18.49
C LEU A 242 -2.55 -5.32 -19.14
N VAL A 243 -2.69 -4.02 -19.35
CA VAL A 243 -1.63 -3.14 -19.84
C VAL A 243 -1.34 -2.12 -18.76
N VAL A 244 -0.07 -2.05 -18.37
CA VAL A 244 0.43 -1.05 -17.43
C VAL A 244 1.50 -0.25 -18.14
N ARG A 245 1.29 1.06 -18.23
CA ARG A 245 2.16 2.01 -18.90
C ARG A 245 2.63 3.07 -17.92
N ALA A 246 3.94 3.29 -17.90
CA ALA A 246 4.55 4.41 -17.22
C ALA A 246 5.31 5.28 -18.23
N SER A 247 5.21 6.60 -18.09
CA SER A 247 5.98 7.56 -18.88
C SER A 247 6.61 8.60 -17.96
N GLY A 248 7.92 8.78 -18.05
CA GLY A 248 8.68 9.71 -17.22
C GLY A 248 10.03 9.16 -16.78
N ALA A 249 10.82 9.98 -16.09
CA ALA A 249 12.17 9.62 -15.63
C ALA A 249 12.12 8.45 -14.64
N GLY A 250 12.57 7.27 -15.06
CA GLY A 250 12.56 6.03 -14.26
C GLY A 250 11.45 5.04 -14.63
N ALA A 251 10.67 5.29 -15.70
CA ALA A 251 9.64 4.37 -16.18
C ALA A 251 10.17 2.94 -16.44
N SER A 252 11.43 2.79 -16.85
CA SER A 252 12.08 1.49 -17.10
C SER A 252 12.26 0.61 -15.86
N ARG A 253 12.05 1.13 -14.65
CA ARG A 253 12.12 0.37 -13.39
C ARG A 253 10.77 -0.23 -12.97
N LEU A 254 9.75 -0.11 -13.81
CA LEU A 254 8.43 -0.64 -13.52
C LEU A 254 8.44 -2.18 -13.55
N VAL A 255 7.99 -2.77 -12.45
CA VAL A 255 7.88 -4.21 -12.28
C VAL A 255 6.46 -4.56 -11.88
N LEU A 256 5.83 -5.48 -12.61
CA LEU A 256 4.56 -6.08 -12.23
C LEU A 256 4.84 -7.36 -11.46
N GLU A 257 4.19 -7.50 -10.32
CA GLU A 257 4.12 -8.75 -9.57
C GLU A 257 2.68 -9.25 -9.68
N VAL A 258 2.51 -10.39 -10.33
CA VAL A 258 1.21 -11.04 -10.48
C VAL A 258 1.21 -12.29 -9.63
N THR A 259 0.27 -12.39 -8.70
CA THR A 259 0.06 -13.58 -7.88
C THR A 259 -1.26 -14.23 -8.30
N PRO A 260 -1.23 -15.28 -9.14
CA PRO A 260 -2.41 -16.08 -9.44
C PRO A 260 -2.84 -16.87 -8.20
N ASP A 261 -4.14 -17.06 -8.02
CA ASP A 261 -4.68 -17.81 -6.90
C ASP A 261 -4.19 -19.28 -6.96
N GLY A 262 -3.34 -19.66 -6.00
CA GLY A 262 -2.73 -20.99 -5.92
C GLY A 262 -1.44 -21.22 -6.71
N GLN A 263 -0.79 -20.18 -7.25
CA GLN A 263 0.52 -20.28 -7.93
C GLN A 263 1.58 -19.31 -7.38
N GLU A 264 2.84 -19.53 -7.76
CA GLU A 264 3.97 -18.66 -7.41
C GLU A 264 3.85 -17.30 -8.13
N THR A 265 4.31 -16.24 -7.47
CA THR A 265 4.25 -14.88 -8.02
C THR A 265 5.13 -14.75 -9.26
N GLU A 266 4.53 -14.39 -10.39
CA GLU A 266 5.24 -14.09 -11.63
C GLU A 266 5.66 -12.61 -11.64
N ARG A 267 6.96 -12.37 -11.83
CA ARG A 267 7.53 -11.03 -11.90
C ARG A 267 7.80 -10.66 -13.35
N ILE A 268 7.14 -9.59 -13.81
CA ILE A 268 7.21 -9.12 -15.19
C ILE A 268 7.84 -7.73 -15.21
N GLU A 269 9.02 -7.64 -15.79
CA GLU A 269 9.70 -6.37 -16.01
C GLU A 269 9.10 -5.65 -17.21
N ALA A 270 8.85 -4.34 -17.06
CA ALA A 270 8.35 -3.54 -18.17
C ALA A 270 9.40 -3.45 -19.28
N LYS A 271 8.97 -3.65 -20.52
CA LYS A 271 9.84 -3.44 -21.68
C LYS A 271 9.91 -1.94 -21.93
N SER A 272 11.12 -1.39 -21.90
CA SER A 272 11.35 0.00 -22.32
C SER A 272 11.11 0.11 -23.82
N GLN A 273 10.18 0.97 -24.21
CA GLN A 273 10.04 1.40 -25.60
C GLN A 273 10.70 2.77 -25.70
N GLN A 274 11.90 2.82 -26.28
CA GLN A 274 12.39 4.06 -26.87
C GLN A 274 11.61 4.25 -28.16
N GLU A 275 10.51 5.01 -28.10
CA GLU A 275 9.91 5.54 -29.32
C GLU A 275 10.94 6.46 -29.98
N ALA A 276 11.60 5.96 -31.03
CA ALA A 276 12.33 6.78 -31.97
C ALA A 276 11.31 7.60 -32.77
N ALA A 277 10.79 8.65 -32.15
CA ALA A 277 10.00 9.67 -32.83
C ALA A 277 10.94 10.38 -33.83
N GLN A 278 10.96 9.88 -35.07
CA GLN A 278 11.50 10.62 -36.20
C GLN A 278 10.59 11.82 -36.46
N GLY A 279 10.91 12.96 -35.85
CA GLY A 279 10.29 14.23 -36.19
C GLY A 279 9.94 15.07 -34.96
N SER A 280 10.68 16.18 -34.84
CA SER A 280 10.50 17.30 -33.91
C SER A 280 11.02 17.10 -32.47
N SER A 281 11.90 18.03 -32.13
CA SER A 281 12.65 18.19 -30.89
C SER A 281 11.76 18.55 -29.69
N GLN A 282 11.74 17.70 -28.66
CA GLN A 282 11.97 18.02 -27.24
C GLN A 282 11.53 16.84 -26.35
N GLN A 283 12.46 16.38 -25.51
CA GLN A 283 12.30 15.32 -24.49
C GLN A 283 11.84 13.94 -24.99
N SER A 284 12.81 13.04 -25.18
CA SER A 284 12.56 11.60 -25.13
C SER A 284 12.09 11.23 -23.72
N SER A 285 10.78 11.27 -23.47
CA SER A 285 10.20 10.69 -22.27
C SER A 285 10.41 9.18 -22.35
N GLU A 286 11.13 8.62 -21.38
CA GLU A 286 11.26 7.17 -21.24
C GLU A 286 9.86 6.59 -20.97
N THR A 287 9.38 5.74 -21.87
CA THR A 287 8.10 5.05 -21.74
C THR A 287 8.36 3.56 -21.57
N ALA A 288 7.73 2.96 -20.57
CA ALA A 288 7.81 1.54 -20.31
C ALA A 288 6.40 0.95 -20.28
N GLU A 289 6.25 -0.20 -20.93
CA GLU A 289 4.98 -0.90 -21.01
C GLU A 289 5.14 -2.35 -20.60
N ALA A 290 4.27 -2.81 -19.71
CA ALA A 290 4.14 -4.20 -19.34
C ALA A 290 2.75 -4.70 -19.75
N ARG A 291 2.72 -5.91 -20.32
CA ARG A 291 1.49 -6.58 -20.74
C ARG A 291 1.40 -7.94 -20.07
N PHE A 292 0.22 -8.27 -19.55
CA PHE A 292 -0.04 -9.58 -18.96
C PHE A 292 -1.41 -10.10 -19.38
N GLU A 293 -1.49 -11.38 -19.76
CA GLU A 293 -2.74 -12.05 -20.12
C GLU A 293 -3.34 -12.72 -18.87
N LEU A 294 -4.50 -12.25 -18.42
CA LEU A 294 -5.21 -12.79 -17.27
C LEU A 294 -5.94 -14.09 -17.67
N ARG A 295 -5.43 -15.24 -17.20
CA ARG A 295 -6.06 -16.56 -17.39
C ARG A 295 -6.76 -17.10 -16.15
N ALA A 296 -6.32 -16.66 -14.98
CA ALA A 296 -6.88 -17.06 -13.69
C ALA A 296 -7.09 -15.84 -12.80
N THR A 297 -7.99 -16.00 -11.82
CA THR A 297 -8.17 -15.04 -10.73
C THR A 297 -6.79 -14.73 -10.13
N SER A 298 -6.44 -13.46 -10.11
CA SER A 298 -5.08 -13.02 -9.75
C SER A 298 -5.11 -11.67 -9.05
N THR A 299 -4.17 -11.50 -8.14
CA THR A 299 -3.87 -10.23 -7.51
C THR A 299 -2.64 -9.64 -8.19
N VAL A 300 -2.75 -8.39 -8.66
CA VAL A 300 -1.66 -7.70 -9.34
C VAL A 300 -1.19 -6.52 -8.50
N SER A 301 0.08 -6.52 -8.13
CA SER A 301 0.78 -5.40 -7.51
C SER A 301 1.81 -4.80 -8.47
N VAL A 302 1.95 -3.47 -8.42
CA VAL A 302 2.92 -2.75 -9.24
C VAL A 302 4.01 -2.20 -8.33
N THR A 303 5.23 -2.70 -8.52
CA THR A 303 6.42 -2.26 -7.79
C THR A 303 7.14 -1.19 -8.60
N GLY A 304 7.55 -0.11 -7.93
CA GLY A 304 8.19 1.07 -8.55
C GLY A 304 7.37 2.36 -8.41
N ILE A 305 6.07 2.26 -8.07
CA ILE A 305 5.18 3.41 -7.93
C ILE A 305 4.75 3.54 -6.47
N SER A 306 4.98 4.72 -5.88
CA SER A 306 4.60 4.96 -4.49
C SER A 306 3.08 5.08 -4.37
N GLY A 307 2.46 4.28 -3.50
CA GLY A 307 1.03 4.36 -3.19
C GLY A 307 0.11 3.49 -4.06
N ALA A 308 0.64 2.69 -4.99
CA ALA A 308 -0.16 1.75 -5.78
C ALA A 308 -0.74 0.64 -4.88
N LYS A 309 -2.08 0.58 -4.77
CA LYS A 309 -2.78 -0.53 -4.12
C LYS A 309 -2.84 -1.73 -5.08
N PRO A 310 -2.83 -2.97 -4.57
CA PRO A 310 -3.00 -4.17 -5.40
C PRO A 310 -4.41 -4.23 -5.99
N TRP A 311 -4.53 -4.67 -7.24
CA TRP A 311 -5.81 -4.93 -7.90
C TRP A 311 -6.16 -6.42 -7.82
N HIS A 312 -7.43 -6.70 -7.56
CA HIS A 312 -7.95 -8.07 -7.48
C HIS A 312 -8.84 -8.35 -8.69
N PHE A 313 -8.43 -9.28 -9.54
CA PHE A 313 -9.20 -9.69 -10.72
C PHE A 313 -9.89 -11.02 -10.49
N LYS A 314 -11.20 -11.06 -10.74
CA LYS A 314 -11.98 -12.29 -10.84
C LYS A 314 -12.16 -12.62 -12.31
N VAL A 315 -11.52 -13.70 -12.76
CA VAL A 315 -11.59 -14.13 -14.17
C VAL A 315 -12.83 -14.99 -14.39
N ILE A 316 -13.65 -14.62 -15.38
CA ILE A 316 -14.83 -15.38 -15.82
C ILE A 316 -14.37 -16.36 -16.93
N PRO A 317 -14.43 -17.69 -16.69
CA PRO A 317 -14.06 -18.68 -17.70
C PRO A 317 -14.94 -18.62 -18.94
N ASP A 318 -14.36 -18.93 -20.10
CA ASP A 318 -15.06 -18.98 -21.38
C ASP A 318 -15.45 -20.43 -21.71
N ASN A 319 -16.75 -20.73 -21.81
CA ASN A 319 -17.24 -22.10 -22.02
C ASN A 319 -17.40 -22.43 -23.50
N PRO A 320 -17.18 -23.69 -23.92
CA PRO A 320 -17.40 -24.10 -25.29
C PRO A 320 -18.90 -24.09 -25.63
N PRO A 321 -19.27 -23.83 -26.90
CA PRO A 321 -20.65 -23.74 -27.32
C PRO A 321 -21.38 -25.07 -27.17
N ARG A 322 -22.70 -25.04 -26.99
CA ARG A 322 -23.56 -26.22 -26.98
C ARG A 322 -24.44 -26.23 -28.21
N ILE A 323 -24.56 -27.40 -28.84
CA ILE A 323 -25.44 -27.60 -30.00
C ILE A 323 -26.18 -28.93 -29.87
N ALA A 324 -27.48 -28.92 -30.14
CA ALA A 324 -28.32 -30.11 -30.11
C ALA A 324 -29.39 -30.05 -31.20
N LEU A 325 -29.88 -31.22 -31.61
CA LEU A 325 -31.07 -31.31 -32.45
C LEU A 325 -32.29 -30.90 -31.62
N ALA A 326 -33.03 -29.90 -32.08
CA ALA A 326 -34.27 -29.48 -31.45
C ALA A 326 -35.43 -30.42 -31.82
N LYS A 327 -35.35 -31.04 -33.00
CA LYS A 327 -36.29 -32.05 -33.50
C LYS A 327 -35.53 -33.16 -34.20
N ASP A 328 -36.15 -34.33 -34.28
CA ASP A 328 -35.64 -35.43 -35.09
C ASP A 328 -35.48 -34.98 -36.56
N PRO A 329 -34.45 -35.48 -37.28
CA PRO A 329 -34.24 -35.13 -38.68
C PRO A 329 -35.46 -35.46 -39.54
N GLU A 330 -36.02 -34.44 -40.20
CA GLU A 330 -37.24 -34.57 -41.00
C GLU A 330 -36.90 -34.77 -42.47
N ARG A 331 -37.61 -35.70 -43.13
CA ARG A 331 -37.54 -35.88 -44.59
C ARG A 331 -38.55 -34.96 -45.27
N MET A 332 -38.07 -34.15 -46.21
CA MET A 332 -38.91 -33.27 -47.02
C MET A 332 -39.26 -33.86 -48.39
N PRO A 333 -40.29 -33.29 -49.07
CA PRO A 333 -40.53 -33.58 -50.48
C PRO A 333 -39.26 -33.37 -51.32
N ARG A 334 -39.06 -34.22 -52.34
CA ARG A 334 -37.87 -34.27 -53.22
C ARG A 334 -36.58 -34.85 -52.62
N GLY A 335 -36.58 -35.28 -51.35
CA GLY A 335 -35.43 -36.00 -50.78
C GLY A 335 -34.47 -35.15 -49.94
N ALA A 336 -34.79 -33.87 -49.74
CA ALA A 336 -34.05 -33.01 -48.82
C ALA A 336 -34.19 -33.45 -47.36
N LEU A 337 -33.08 -33.34 -46.62
CA LEU A 337 -33.00 -33.51 -45.18
C LEU A 337 -33.15 -32.15 -44.50
N LYS A 338 -34.14 -32.02 -43.62
CA LYS A 338 -34.32 -30.84 -42.78
C LYS A 338 -33.77 -31.14 -41.39
N LEU A 339 -32.79 -30.34 -40.96
CA LEU A 339 -32.22 -30.40 -39.62
C LEU A 339 -32.69 -29.18 -38.85
N THR A 340 -33.36 -29.40 -37.71
CA THR A 340 -33.72 -28.32 -36.78
C THR A 340 -32.84 -28.44 -35.55
N TYR A 341 -32.07 -27.40 -35.24
CA TYR A 341 -31.06 -27.43 -34.19
C TYR A 341 -31.14 -26.16 -33.33
N LYS A 342 -30.78 -26.34 -32.06
CA LYS A 342 -30.62 -25.27 -31.08
C LYS A 342 -29.15 -25.16 -30.69
N MET A 343 -28.66 -23.94 -30.61
CA MET A 343 -27.30 -23.64 -30.19
C MET A 343 -27.28 -22.55 -29.12
N GLU A 344 -26.36 -22.70 -28.17
CA GLU A 344 -26.21 -21.83 -26.99
C GLU A 344 -24.72 -21.59 -26.73
N ASP A 345 -24.36 -20.32 -26.51
CA ASP A 345 -23.00 -19.89 -26.19
C ASP A 345 -23.00 -18.56 -25.42
N ASP A 346 -22.01 -18.35 -24.57
CA ASP A 346 -21.89 -17.16 -23.72
C ASP A 346 -21.55 -15.90 -24.53
N TYR A 347 -20.75 -16.05 -25.60
CA TYR A 347 -20.24 -14.95 -26.43
C TYR A 347 -20.69 -15.03 -27.91
N GLY A 348 -21.32 -16.13 -28.31
CA GLY A 348 -22.00 -16.31 -29.58
C GLY A 348 -21.32 -17.32 -30.50
N VAL A 349 -22.16 -18.03 -31.27
CA VAL A 349 -21.70 -19.05 -32.24
C VAL A 349 -21.37 -18.41 -33.59
N VAL A 350 -20.20 -18.73 -34.14
CA VAL A 350 -19.69 -18.21 -35.43
C VAL A 350 -19.94 -19.17 -36.58
N SER A 351 -19.84 -20.48 -36.34
CA SER A 351 -20.10 -21.50 -37.37
C SER A 351 -20.71 -22.76 -36.77
N ALA A 352 -21.58 -23.43 -37.52
CA ALA A 352 -22.16 -24.69 -37.13
C ALA A 352 -22.14 -25.67 -38.32
N GLU A 353 -21.77 -26.92 -38.06
CA GLU A 353 -21.59 -27.97 -39.06
C GLU A 353 -22.18 -29.29 -38.56
N GLY A 354 -22.82 -30.06 -39.44
CA GLY A 354 -23.20 -31.45 -39.21
C GLY A 354 -22.20 -32.38 -39.89
N ARG A 355 -21.40 -33.12 -39.11
CA ARG A 355 -20.50 -34.15 -39.64
C ARG A 355 -21.20 -35.49 -39.67
N ILE A 356 -21.27 -36.07 -40.86
CA ILE A 356 -21.79 -37.43 -41.04
C ILE A 356 -20.61 -38.41 -40.93
N THR A 357 -20.78 -39.47 -40.15
CA THR A 357 -19.83 -40.58 -40.07
C THR A 357 -20.58 -41.90 -40.20
N ARG A 358 -19.88 -42.98 -40.56
CA ARG A 358 -20.53 -44.30 -40.68
C ARG A 358 -20.97 -44.75 -39.30
N ALA A 359 -22.24 -45.14 -39.16
CA ALA A 359 -22.70 -45.67 -37.89
C ALA A 359 -21.93 -46.95 -37.56
N PRO A 360 -21.55 -47.18 -36.29
CA PRO A 360 -21.00 -48.47 -35.91
C PRO A 360 -22.00 -49.58 -36.27
N PRO A 361 -21.52 -50.76 -36.66
CA PRO A 361 -22.40 -51.91 -36.90
C PRO A 361 -23.25 -52.15 -35.66
N ARG A 362 -24.51 -52.52 -35.86
CA ARG A 362 -25.40 -52.88 -34.76
C ARG A 362 -24.73 -54.02 -33.99
N ALA A 363 -24.63 -53.92 -32.67
CA ALA A 363 -24.27 -55.07 -31.86
C ALA A 363 -25.33 -56.15 -32.10
N GLU A 364 -24.93 -57.22 -32.79
CA GLU A 364 -25.79 -58.35 -33.11
C GLU A 364 -25.71 -59.36 -31.98
N ASP A 365 -26.86 -59.96 -31.66
CA ASP A 365 -26.97 -61.05 -30.71
C ASP A 365 -26.29 -62.30 -31.32
N PRO A 366 -25.26 -62.88 -30.68
CA PRO A 366 -24.52 -64.02 -31.22
C PRO A 366 -25.40 -65.24 -31.49
N SER A 367 -26.54 -65.37 -30.80
CA SER A 367 -27.52 -66.46 -31.01
C SER A 367 -28.22 -66.42 -32.37
N LYS A 368 -28.22 -65.26 -33.06
CA LYS A 368 -28.87 -65.06 -34.37
C LYS A 368 -27.87 -64.98 -35.53
N ALA A 369 -26.63 -65.39 -35.32
CA ALA A 369 -25.58 -65.37 -36.34
C ALA A 369 -25.89 -66.24 -37.58
N TRP A 370 -26.72 -67.29 -37.43
CA TRP A 370 -27.15 -68.17 -38.52
C TRP A 370 -28.08 -67.48 -39.54
N ALA A 371 -28.76 -66.41 -39.14
CA ALA A 371 -29.66 -65.63 -39.99
C ALA A 371 -28.97 -64.43 -40.66
N ARG A 372 -27.62 -64.42 -40.70
CA ARG A 372 -26.86 -63.33 -41.32
C ARG A 372 -27.13 -63.30 -42.84
N PRO A 373 -27.58 -62.16 -43.38
CA PRO A 373 -27.54 -61.94 -44.81
C PRO A 373 -26.10 -62.10 -45.30
N GLU A 374 -25.89 -62.78 -46.43
CA GLU A 374 -24.57 -62.88 -47.02
C GLU A 374 -23.96 -61.48 -47.22
N ALA A 375 -22.68 -61.34 -46.87
CA ALA A 375 -21.97 -60.08 -47.06
C ALA A 375 -22.04 -59.69 -48.54
N ARG A 376 -22.68 -58.55 -48.83
CA ARG A 376 -22.87 -58.06 -50.21
C ARG A 376 -21.51 -58.01 -50.91
N LYS A 377 -21.27 -58.95 -51.82
CA LYS A 377 -20.11 -58.97 -52.73
C LYS A 377 -20.45 -58.11 -53.93
N GLY A 378 -19.93 -56.90 -53.95
CA GLY A 378 -20.08 -55.95 -55.04
C GLY A 378 -18.96 -54.91 -55.03
N PRO A 379 -18.81 -54.12 -56.09
CA PRO A 379 -17.86 -53.02 -56.11
C PRO A 379 -18.15 -52.12 -54.90
N ARG A 380 -17.11 -51.84 -54.10
CA ARG A 380 -17.23 -50.87 -53.01
C ARG A 380 -17.64 -49.53 -53.64
N PRO A 381 -18.63 -48.83 -53.09
CA PRO A 381 -18.95 -47.47 -53.53
C PRO A 381 -17.66 -46.63 -53.57
N PRO A 382 -17.55 -45.67 -54.51
CA PRO A 382 -16.41 -44.77 -54.54
C PRO A 382 -16.19 -44.16 -53.15
N LEU A 383 -14.92 -44.08 -52.75
CA LEU A 383 -14.49 -43.55 -51.44
C LEU A 383 -14.65 -42.02 -51.43
N GLU A 384 -15.87 -41.53 -51.59
CA GLU A 384 -16.17 -40.13 -51.32
C GLU A 384 -16.14 -39.88 -49.81
N ARG A 385 -15.54 -38.75 -49.45
CA ARG A 385 -15.48 -38.31 -48.06
C ARG A 385 -16.91 -38.11 -47.54
N PRO A 386 -17.18 -38.41 -46.27
CA PRO A 386 -18.48 -38.11 -45.69
C PRO A 386 -18.82 -36.63 -45.87
N PRO A 387 -20.06 -36.29 -46.23
CA PRO A 387 -20.44 -34.90 -46.45
C PRO A 387 -20.45 -34.14 -45.13
N VAL A 388 -19.99 -32.88 -45.18
CA VAL A 388 -20.10 -31.91 -44.08
C VAL A 388 -21.25 -30.98 -44.39
N LEU A 389 -22.27 -30.97 -43.55
CA LEU A 389 -23.47 -30.16 -43.72
C LEU A 389 -23.25 -28.79 -43.07
N THR A 390 -23.19 -27.73 -43.86
CA THR A 390 -23.07 -26.36 -43.32
C THR A 390 -24.41 -25.87 -42.77
N LEU A 391 -24.51 -25.72 -41.46
CA LEU A 391 -25.75 -25.31 -40.79
C LEU A 391 -25.86 -23.77 -40.86
N ARG A 392 -27.06 -23.26 -41.18
CA ARG A 392 -27.30 -21.81 -41.26
C ARG A 392 -27.43 -21.18 -39.88
N LEU A 393 -26.83 -20.01 -39.70
CA LEU A 393 -27.00 -19.20 -38.50
C LEU A 393 -28.11 -18.16 -38.78
N PRO A 394 -29.07 -17.96 -37.86
CA PRO A 394 -30.13 -16.98 -38.07
C PRO A 394 -29.62 -15.54 -37.94
N ARG A 395 -28.59 -15.32 -37.11
CA ARG A 395 -27.85 -14.06 -36.94
C ARG A 395 -26.37 -14.37 -36.72
N ALA A 396 -25.49 -13.44 -37.13
CA ALA A 396 -24.07 -13.54 -36.79
C ALA A 396 -23.89 -13.46 -35.26
N SER A 397 -23.02 -14.31 -34.71
CA SER A 397 -22.67 -14.38 -33.28
C SER A 397 -23.89 -14.48 -32.34
N ALA A 398 -24.87 -15.33 -32.68
CA ALA A 398 -26.04 -15.54 -31.84
C ALA A 398 -25.69 -16.30 -30.55
N LYS A 399 -26.05 -15.74 -29.39
CA LYS A 399 -25.86 -16.38 -28.07
C LYS A 399 -26.81 -17.54 -27.82
N GLN A 400 -28.07 -17.39 -28.22
CA GLN A 400 -29.05 -18.48 -28.22
C GLN A 400 -29.85 -18.37 -29.51
N ALA A 401 -29.93 -19.47 -30.24
CA ALA A 401 -30.62 -19.50 -31.52
C ALA A 401 -31.15 -20.90 -31.82
N GLU A 402 -32.36 -20.92 -32.38
CA GLU A 402 -32.93 -22.10 -33.03
C GLU A 402 -33.02 -21.80 -34.52
N SER A 403 -32.57 -22.74 -35.35
CA SER A 403 -32.63 -22.59 -36.79
C SER A 403 -32.87 -23.93 -37.48
N SER A 404 -33.19 -23.86 -38.76
CA SER A 404 -33.31 -25.04 -39.59
C SER A 404 -32.53 -24.87 -40.89
N SER A 405 -31.89 -25.96 -41.31
CA SER A 405 -31.16 -26.05 -42.57
C SER A 405 -31.69 -27.20 -43.41
N TYR A 406 -31.63 -26.99 -44.72
CA TYR A 406 -32.09 -27.95 -45.73
C TYR A 406 -30.89 -28.44 -46.53
N HIS A 407 -30.72 -29.75 -46.61
CA HIS A 407 -29.60 -30.38 -47.30
C HIS A 407 -30.10 -31.46 -48.25
N GLU A 408 -29.79 -31.32 -49.54
CA GLU A 408 -30.11 -32.32 -50.55
C GLU A 408 -29.04 -33.42 -50.53
N LEU A 409 -29.40 -34.63 -50.13
CA LEU A 409 -28.48 -35.77 -50.00
C LEU A 409 -28.89 -36.97 -50.85
N SER A 410 -29.97 -36.86 -51.62
CA SER A 410 -30.57 -37.97 -52.37
C SER A 410 -29.63 -38.60 -53.41
N GLY A 411 -28.78 -37.80 -54.07
CA GLY A 411 -27.79 -38.26 -55.04
C GLY A 411 -26.43 -38.66 -54.45
N HIS A 412 -26.21 -38.49 -53.14
CA HIS A 412 -24.91 -38.77 -52.52
C HIS A 412 -24.72 -40.29 -52.32
N PRO A 413 -23.52 -40.87 -52.47
CA PRO A 413 -23.27 -42.30 -52.20
C PRO A 413 -23.58 -42.77 -50.77
N TRP A 414 -23.83 -41.84 -49.86
CA TRP A 414 -24.18 -42.09 -48.47
C TRP A 414 -25.70 -42.09 -48.23
N ALA A 415 -26.50 -41.78 -49.26
CA ALA A 415 -27.96 -41.85 -49.20
C ALA A 415 -28.42 -43.28 -48.87
N GLY A 416 -29.36 -43.41 -47.93
CA GLY A 416 -29.91 -44.70 -47.51
C GLY A 416 -28.97 -45.55 -46.64
N VAL A 417 -27.74 -45.11 -46.38
CA VAL A 417 -26.80 -45.79 -45.46
C VAL A 417 -27.08 -45.38 -44.02
N ARG A 418 -26.89 -46.29 -43.07
CA ARG A 418 -26.97 -45.97 -41.64
C ARG A 418 -25.76 -45.15 -41.22
N VAL A 419 -26.01 -43.94 -40.73
CA VAL A 419 -24.98 -42.97 -40.36
C VAL A 419 -25.15 -42.45 -38.93
N ARG A 420 -24.08 -41.87 -38.38
CA ARG A 420 -24.09 -41.06 -37.17
C ARG A 420 -23.87 -39.61 -37.58
N LEU A 421 -24.83 -38.75 -37.24
CA LEU A 421 -24.71 -37.31 -37.39
C LEU A 421 -24.20 -36.73 -36.06
N THR A 422 -23.10 -36.00 -36.11
CA THR A 422 -22.59 -35.23 -34.98
C THR A 422 -22.63 -33.77 -35.37
N LEU A 423 -23.39 -32.96 -34.62
CA LEU A 423 -23.39 -31.53 -34.79
C LEU A 423 -22.16 -30.96 -34.08
N SER A 424 -21.50 -29.99 -34.69
CA SER A 424 -20.43 -29.23 -34.07
C SER A 424 -20.65 -27.74 -34.26
N ALA A 425 -20.53 -26.98 -33.18
CA ALA A 425 -20.57 -25.52 -33.18
C ALA A 425 -19.19 -24.98 -32.81
N ARG A 426 -18.80 -23.85 -33.40
CA ARG A 426 -17.58 -23.13 -33.08
C ARG A 426 -17.93 -21.70 -32.69
N ASP A 427 -17.38 -21.25 -31.58
CA ASP A 427 -17.51 -19.89 -31.08
C ASP A 427 -16.47 -18.94 -31.71
N GLN A 428 -16.40 -17.72 -31.21
CA GLN A 428 -15.45 -16.72 -31.68
C GLN A 428 -14.06 -16.82 -31.03
N ALA A 429 -13.94 -17.51 -29.88
CA ALA A 429 -12.67 -17.83 -29.22
C ALA A 429 -11.94 -19.03 -29.85
N GLY A 430 -12.60 -19.76 -30.75
CA GLY A 430 -12.10 -20.94 -31.45
C GLY A 430 -12.44 -22.27 -30.77
N GLN A 431 -13.22 -22.25 -29.68
CA GLN A 431 -13.66 -23.46 -28.99
C GLN A 431 -14.71 -24.19 -29.82
N VAL A 432 -14.77 -25.52 -29.68
CA VAL A 432 -15.66 -26.38 -30.47
C VAL A 432 -16.51 -27.25 -29.55
N GLY A 433 -17.82 -27.00 -29.60
CA GLY A 433 -18.86 -27.82 -29.02
C GLY A 433 -19.29 -28.95 -29.92
N LYS A 434 -19.64 -30.12 -29.37
CA LYS A 434 -20.22 -31.24 -30.11
C LYS A 434 -21.47 -31.77 -29.41
N SER A 435 -22.44 -32.23 -30.20
CA SER A 435 -23.68 -32.86 -29.72
C SER A 435 -23.52 -34.31 -29.30
#